data_AF-A0A949WZX0-F1
#
_entry.id   AF-A0A949WZX0-F1
#
_cell.length_a   1.000
_cell.length_b   1.000
_cell.length_c   1.000
_cell.angle_alpha   90.00
_cell.angle_beta   90.00
_cell.angle_gamma   90.00
#
_symmetry.space_group_name_H-M   'P 1'
#
loop_
_entity.id
_entity.type
_entity.pdbx_description
1 polymer ?
#
loop_
_entity_poly.entity_id
_entity_poly.type
_entity_poly.pdbx_seq_one_letter_code
_entity_poly.pdbx_strand_id
1 'polypeptide(L)'
;MKNALRLGLSLATLLVAVAAFAQEDFSGEIVDTSKGAAADRKTKIYATKDKIRFEPESASTRGTAVVINLTTHLSNLIMTERRMYMEFAQGQAPGMQQWNRALFRPSDANDACAEWLKLPQNHGGSCNNLGSETVNGRSTVKFQGTDANGNTGYAWMDKKIAFPIKWQDKDSSWELQNINEGSQPASLFEIPAGYQKFQMPAGMQNMQRPQ
;
A
#
# COMPACT_ATOMS: atom_id res chain seq x y z
N MET A 1 -42.08 -54.34 34.38
CA MET A 1 -42.42 -52.99 33.88
C MET A 1 -41.33 -52.01 34.30
N LYS A 2 -41.03 -51.04 33.42
CA LYS A 2 -40.12 -49.88 33.56
C LYS A 2 -38.69 -50.07 32.98
N ASN A 3 -38.62 -49.91 31.66
CA ASN A 3 -37.44 -49.54 30.89
C ASN A 3 -37.02 -48.10 31.26
N ALA A 4 -35.73 -47.88 31.52
CA ALA A 4 -35.14 -46.56 31.64
C ALA A 4 -34.40 -46.21 30.33
N LEU A 5 -34.99 -45.31 29.55
CA LEU A 5 -34.41 -44.73 28.34
C LEU A 5 -33.41 -43.64 28.76
N ARG A 6 -32.11 -43.85 28.53
CA ARG A 6 -31.09 -42.81 28.74
C ARG A 6 -30.99 -41.95 27.48
N LEU A 7 -31.45 -40.71 27.59
CA LEU A 7 -31.23 -39.66 26.58
C LEU A 7 -29.73 -39.31 26.51
N GLY A 8 -29.11 -39.53 25.35
CA GLY A 8 -27.78 -39.01 25.05
C GLY A 8 -27.88 -37.56 24.57
N LEU A 9 -27.23 -36.64 25.28
CA LEU A 9 -27.11 -35.24 24.89
C LEU A 9 -25.81 -35.07 24.09
N SER A 10 -25.91 -35.13 22.77
CA SER A 10 -24.77 -34.85 21.87
C SER A 10 -24.59 -33.34 21.73
N LEU A 11 -23.60 -32.79 22.43
CA LEU A 11 -23.20 -31.39 22.31
C LEU A 11 -22.35 -31.23 21.03
N ALA A 12 -22.97 -30.77 19.95
CA ALA A 12 -22.25 -30.41 18.72
C ALA A 12 -21.59 -29.04 18.89
N THR A 13 -20.29 -29.02 19.18
CA THR A 13 -19.46 -27.80 19.14
C THR A 13 -19.30 -27.34 17.70
N LEU A 14 -20.01 -26.27 17.33
CA LEU A 14 -19.85 -25.57 16.05
C LEU A 14 -18.54 -24.76 16.10
N LEU A 15 -17.45 -25.30 15.53
CA LEU A 15 -16.21 -24.56 15.29
C LEU A 15 -16.48 -23.50 14.22
N VAL A 16 -16.81 -22.28 14.63
CA VAL A 16 -16.74 -21.12 13.74
C VAL A 16 -15.26 -20.84 13.52
N ALA A 17 -14.74 -21.28 12.37
CA ALA A 17 -13.41 -20.93 11.92
C ALA A 17 -13.39 -19.41 11.68
N VAL A 18 -12.85 -18.66 12.63
CA VAL A 18 -12.52 -17.26 12.41
C VAL A 18 -11.37 -17.27 11.40
N ALA A 19 -11.68 -17.03 10.12
CA ALA A 19 -10.67 -16.80 9.11
C ALA A 19 -9.89 -15.56 9.53
N ALA A 20 -8.70 -15.76 10.11
CA ALA A 20 -7.74 -14.70 10.23
C ALA A 20 -7.41 -14.25 8.81
N PHE A 21 -7.83 -13.05 8.43
CA PHE A 21 -7.40 -12.42 7.18
C PHE A 21 -5.90 -12.15 7.29
N ALA A 22 -5.10 -13.13 6.88
CA ALA A 22 -3.69 -12.89 6.61
C ALA A 22 -3.61 -11.92 5.44
N GLN A 23 -2.77 -10.89 5.57
CA GLN A 23 -2.51 -9.97 4.49
C GLN A 23 -2.01 -10.74 3.26
N GLU A 24 -2.81 -10.75 2.20
CA GLU A 24 -2.49 -11.48 0.98
C GLU A 24 -1.49 -10.71 0.11
N ASP A 25 -0.57 -11.47 -0.50
CA ASP A 25 0.26 -10.99 -1.59
C ASP A 25 -0.64 -10.69 -2.80
N PHE A 26 -0.28 -9.68 -3.61
CA PHE A 26 -1.05 -9.33 -4.80
C PHE A 26 -0.22 -8.59 -5.84
N SER A 27 -0.77 -8.52 -7.06
CA SER A 27 -0.36 -7.57 -8.09
C SER A 27 -1.55 -6.71 -8.54
N GLY A 28 -1.29 -5.58 -9.17
CA GLY A 28 -2.32 -4.72 -9.73
C GLY A 28 -1.77 -3.52 -10.49
N GLU A 29 -2.66 -2.60 -10.85
CA GLU A 29 -2.33 -1.38 -11.59
C GLU A 29 -2.96 -0.18 -10.88
N ILE A 30 -2.14 0.77 -10.44
CA ILE A 30 -2.61 2.08 -10.00
C ILE A 30 -2.89 2.90 -11.25
N VAL A 31 -4.12 3.40 -11.36
CA VAL A 31 -4.61 4.20 -12.48
C VAL A 31 -4.99 5.57 -11.96
N ASP A 32 -4.41 6.62 -12.53
CA ASP A 32 -4.81 8.01 -12.27
C ASP A 32 -6.22 8.24 -12.84
N THR A 33 -7.16 8.61 -11.96
CA THR A 33 -8.57 8.86 -12.28
C THR A 33 -8.92 10.34 -12.18
N SER A 34 -7.92 11.22 -12.12
CA SER A 34 -8.10 12.68 -12.08
C SER A 34 -8.68 13.20 -13.39
N LYS A 35 -9.47 14.28 -13.34
CA LYS A 35 -10.04 14.89 -14.55
C LYS A 35 -8.92 15.41 -15.46
N GLY A 36 -8.91 14.95 -16.71
CA GLY A 36 -7.89 15.33 -17.70
C GLY A 36 -6.57 14.57 -17.56
N ALA A 37 -6.48 13.56 -16.68
CA ALA A 37 -5.35 12.65 -16.67
C ALA A 37 -5.26 11.89 -18.01
N ALA A 38 -4.04 11.79 -18.54
CA ALA A 38 -3.80 10.94 -19.69
C ALA A 38 -4.04 9.47 -19.28
N ALA A 39 -4.81 8.74 -20.10
CA ALA A 39 -5.27 7.38 -19.82
C ALA A 39 -4.13 6.35 -19.66
N ASP A 40 -2.89 6.73 -19.96
CA ASP A 40 -1.69 5.90 -19.94
C ASP A 40 -0.83 6.06 -18.66
N ARG A 41 -1.25 6.89 -17.70
CA ARG A 41 -0.54 7.06 -16.42
C ARG A 41 -0.83 5.90 -15.46
N LYS A 42 -0.31 4.73 -15.81
CA LYS A 42 -0.38 3.52 -15.01
C LYS A 42 0.92 3.27 -14.25
N THR A 43 0.78 2.69 -13.06
CA THR A 43 1.90 2.15 -12.28
C THR A 43 1.54 0.74 -11.86
N LYS A 44 2.33 -0.25 -12.31
CA LYS A 44 2.18 -1.62 -11.83
C LYS A 44 2.64 -1.72 -10.39
N ILE A 45 1.90 -2.47 -9.60
CA ILE A 45 2.25 -2.78 -8.22
C ILE A 45 2.36 -4.28 -8.04
N TYR A 46 3.37 -4.69 -7.28
CA TYR A 46 3.53 -6.03 -6.75
C TYR A 46 3.77 -5.90 -5.26
N ALA A 47 3.05 -6.66 -4.44
CA ALA A 47 3.14 -6.54 -3.00
C ALA A 47 3.17 -7.91 -2.36
N THR A 48 4.12 -8.10 -1.45
CA THR A 48 4.14 -9.21 -0.48
C THR A 48 4.02 -8.65 0.92
N LYS A 49 3.84 -9.49 1.94
CA LYS A 49 3.82 -9.06 3.36
C LYS A 49 4.90 -8.00 3.72
N ASP A 50 6.12 -8.18 3.24
CA ASP A 50 7.28 -7.40 3.67
C ASP A 50 7.83 -6.44 2.61
N LYS A 51 7.40 -6.57 1.35
CA LYS A 51 7.96 -5.77 0.24
C LYS A 51 6.87 -5.29 -0.71
N ILE A 52 7.05 -4.09 -1.24
CA ILE A 52 6.17 -3.52 -2.27
C ILE A 52 7.05 -3.02 -3.41
N ARG A 53 6.66 -3.30 -4.65
CA ARG A 53 7.33 -2.82 -5.86
C ARG A 53 6.36 -2.00 -6.68
N PHE A 54 6.84 -0.85 -7.15
CA PHE A 54 6.15 0.01 -8.11
C PHE A 54 6.95 0.07 -9.40
N GLU A 55 6.27 -0.09 -10.53
CA GLU A 55 6.85 0.09 -11.87
C GLU A 55 6.01 1.10 -12.65
N PRO A 56 6.41 2.38 -12.67
CA PRO A 56 5.74 3.40 -13.46
C PRO A 56 5.86 3.10 -14.97
N GLU A 57 4.75 3.21 -15.71
CA GLU A 57 4.75 2.96 -17.16
C GLU A 57 4.78 4.24 -18.02
N SER A 58 4.74 5.41 -17.36
CA SER A 58 4.79 6.71 -18.04
C SER A 58 6.06 6.87 -18.86
N ALA A 59 5.98 7.56 -20.00
CA ALA A 59 7.09 7.66 -20.95
C ALA A 59 8.40 8.19 -20.35
N SER A 60 8.33 9.11 -19.37
CA SER A 60 9.51 9.71 -18.73
C SER A 60 10.10 8.88 -17.59
N THR A 61 9.32 7.96 -17.02
CA THR A 61 9.72 7.13 -15.87
C THR A 61 9.78 5.64 -16.21
N ARG A 62 9.50 5.28 -17.47
CA ARG A 62 9.61 3.92 -17.97
C ARG A 62 11.03 3.39 -17.75
N GLY A 63 11.14 2.12 -17.39
CA GLY A 63 12.43 1.52 -17.07
C GLY A 63 12.93 1.85 -15.66
N THR A 64 12.11 2.48 -14.82
CA THR A 64 12.37 2.60 -13.38
C THR A 64 11.48 1.68 -12.56
N ALA A 65 11.97 1.21 -11.41
CA ALA A 65 11.17 0.52 -10.41
C ALA A 65 11.55 1.00 -9.01
N VAL A 66 10.59 1.07 -8.10
CA VAL A 66 10.84 1.37 -6.69
C VAL A 66 10.45 0.15 -5.86
N VAL A 67 11.42 -0.43 -5.16
CA VAL A 67 11.18 -1.52 -4.21
C VAL A 67 11.28 -0.99 -2.79
N ILE A 68 10.18 -1.05 -2.06
CA ILE A 68 10.08 -0.67 -0.65
C ILE A 68 10.16 -1.93 0.19
N ASN A 69 11.11 -1.99 1.11
CA ASN A 69 11.20 -3.03 2.13
C ASN A 69 10.61 -2.49 3.44
N LEU A 70 9.49 -3.08 3.86
CA LEU A 70 8.72 -2.66 5.03
C LEU A 70 9.35 -3.10 6.34
N THR A 71 10.24 -4.09 6.30
CA THR A 71 10.97 -4.63 7.46
C THR A 71 12.23 -3.82 7.73
N THR A 72 12.99 -3.45 6.70
CA THR A 72 14.24 -2.69 6.86
C THR A 72 14.04 -1.18 6.76
N HIS A 73 12.86 -0.71 6.37
CA HIS A 73 12.56 0.70 6.12
C HIS A 73 13.45 1.35 5.04
N LEU A 74 13.89 0.54 4.06
CA LEU A 74 14.68 0.99 2.92
C LEU A 74 13.85 0.95 1.64
N SER A 75 14.12 1.91 0.76
CA SER A 75 13.56 1.97 -0.59
C SER A 75 14.69 1.97 -1.62
N ASN A 76 14.61 1.09 -2.60
CA ASN A 76 15.54 1.02 -3.72
C ASN A 76 14.87 1.57 -4.99
N LEU A 77 15.41 2.65 -5.54
CA LEU A 77 15.08 3.15 -6.87
C LEU A 77 16.01 2.48 -7.89
N ILE A 78 15.46 1.56 -8.67
CA ILE A 78 16.13 0.78 -9.69
C ILE A 78 15.95 1.47 -11.04
N MET A 79 17.06 1.71 -11.75
CA MET A 79 17.09 2.28 -13.10
C MET A 79 17.58 1.20 -14.06
N THR A 80 16.65 0.46 -14.65
CA THR A 80 16.91 -0.76 -15.40
C THR A 80 17.82 -0.52 -16.60
N GLU A 81 17.51 0.51 -17.39
CA GLU A 81 18.28 0.86 -18.60
C GLU A 81 19.73 1.24 -18.29
N ARG A 82 19.96 1.79 -17.09
CA ARG A 82 21.29 2.21 -16.64
C ARG A 82 22.03 1.13 -15.85
N ARG A 83 21.37 0.02 -15.52
CA ARG A 83 21.88 -1.04 -14.62
C ARG A 83 22.44 -0.46 -13.31
N MET A 84 21.71 0.50 -12.73
CA MET A 84 22.08 1.16 -11.48
C MET A 84 20.88 1.18 -10.53
N TYR A 85 21.16 1.32 -9.23
CA TYR A 85 20.14 1.58 -8.23
C TYR A 85 20.61 2.61 -7.21
N MET A 86 19.66 3.33 -6.61
CA MET A 86 19.88 4.20 -5.46
C MET A 86 19.07 3.67 -4.28
N GLU A 87 19.63 3.77 -3.08
CA GLU A 87 18.96 3.35 -1.85
C GLU A 87 18.67 4.58 -1.00
N PHE A 88 17.46 4.63 -0.45
CA PHE A 88 16.96 5.71 0.39
C PHE A 88 16.34 5.12 1.65
N ALA A 89 16.28 5.91 2.72
CA ALA A 89 15.30 5.61 3.75
C ALA A 89 13.88 5.73 3.16
N GLN A 90 12.95 4.93 3.68
CA GLN A 90 11.58 4.93 3.21
C GLN A 90 10.96 6.35 3.25
N GLY A 91 10.25 6.72 2.17
CA GLY A 91 9.67 8.05 2.02
C GLY A 91 10.67 9.16 1.63
N GLN A 92 11.95 8.84 1.41
CA GLN A 92 12.95 9.84 0.98
C GLN A 92 13.36 9.72 -0.49
N ALA A 93 12.93 8.68 -1.20
CA ALA A 93 13.20 8.57 -2.63
C ALA A 93 12.52 9.71 -3.41
N PRO A 94 13.18 10.30 -4.42
CA PRO A 94 12.60 11.37 -5.24
C PRO A 94 11.27 10.95 -5.87
N GLY A 95 10.22 11.78 -5.69
CA GLY A 95 8.89 11.52 -6.21
C GLY A 95 8.07 10.51 -5.38
N MET A 96 8.64 9.97 -4.30
CA MET A 96 8.01 8.99 -3.42
C MET A 96 7.84 9.52 -1.99
N GLN A 97 7.92 10.83 -1.79
CA GLN A 97 7.84 11.45 -0.45
C GLN A 97 6.48 11.20 0.22
N GLN A 98 5.42 11.18 -0.58
CA GLN A 98 4.08 10.82 -0.13
C GLN A 98 3.87 9.30 0.01
N TRP A 99 4.88 8.46 -0.29
CA TRP A 99 4.76 7.01 -0.28
C TRP A 99 5.38 6.38 0.98
N ASN A 100 4.79 6.71 2.14
CA ASN A 100 5.19 6.16 3.44
C ASN A 100 4.51 4.79 3.72
N ARG A 101 5.19 3.85 4.41
CA ARG A 101 4.63 2.55 4.83
C ARG A 101 3.25 2.67 5.44
N ALA A 102 3.08 3.58 6.39
CA ALA A 102 1.84 3.71 7.15
C ALA A 102 0.65 4.03 6.25
N LEU A 103 0.87 4.71 5.12
CA LEU A 103 -0.19 5.01 4.15
C LEU A 103 -0.68 3.77 3.41
N PHE A 104 0.23 2.85 3.08
CA PHE A 104 -0.10 1.69 2.25
C PHE A 104 -0.41 0.43 3.01
N ARG A 105 0.16 0.27 4.20
CA ARG A 105 0.01 -0.93 5.01
C ARG A 105 -0.06 -0.57 6.49
N PRO A 106 -1.20 0.01 6.93
CA PRO A 106 -1.47 0.09 8.35
C PRO A 106 -1.51 -1.32 8.96
N SER A 107 -1.17 -1.45 10.24
CA SER A 107 -1.28 -2.73 10.95
C SER A 107 -2.71 -3.24 11.06
N ASP A 108 -3.71 -2.34 11.05
CA ASP A 108 -5.13 -2.66 10.94
C ASP A 108 -5.78 -1.89 9.79
N ALA A 109 -6.26 -2.61 8.79
CA ALA A 109 -6.98 -2.05 7.66
C ALA A 109 -8.33 -1.40 8.05
N ASN A 110 -8.91 -1.80 9.18
CA ASN A 110 -10.15 -1.23 9.70
C ASN A 110 -9.93 -0.03 10.62
N ASP A 111 -8.69 0.20 11.07
CA ASP A 111 -8.30 1.33 11.92
C ASP A 111 -6.98 1.97 11.45
N ALA A 112 -6.97 2.45 10.21
CA ALA A 112 -5.79 3.09 9.62
C ALA A 112 -5.45 4.45 10.27
N CYS A 113 -6.44 5.11 10.89
CA CYS A 113 -6.28 6.45 11.47
C CYS A 113 -5.23 6.50 12.59
N ALA A 114 -5.15 5.47 13.43
CA ALA A 114 -4.20 5.40 14.53
C ALA A 114 -2.73 5.49 14.08
N GLU A 115 -2.43 5.05 12.86
CA GLU A 115 -1.10 5.19 12.25
C GLU A 115 -0.97 6.43 11.39
N TRP A 116 -2.00 6.78 10.60
CA TRP A 116 -1.93 7.94 9.72
C TRP A 116 -1.74 9.25 10.47
N LEU A 117 -2.37 9.42 11.64
CA LEU A 117 -2.20 10.63 12.45
C LEU A 117 -0.78 10.80 13.04
N LYS A 118 0.01 9.72 13.09
CA LYS A 118 1.41 9.77 13.55
C LYS A 118 2.37 10.20 12.45
N LEU A 119 1.89 10.35 11.22
CA LEU A 119 2.72 10.73 10.10
C LEU A 119 2.99 12.24 10.13
N PRO A 120 4.25 12.68 9.93
CA PRO A 120 4.60 14.10 10.01
C PRO A 120 3.75 15.00 9.12
N GLN A 121 3.38 14.55 7.93
CA GLN A 121 2.54 15.33 6.99
C GLN A 121 1.08 15.49 7.43
N ASN A 122 0.63 14.69 8.40
CA ASN A 122 -0.73 14.73 8.94
C ASN A 122 -0.78 15.42 10.32
N HIS A 123 0.34 15.92 10.83
CA HIS A 123 0.36 16.70 12.07
C HIS A 123 -0.51 17.96 11.93
N GLY A 124 -1.41 18.18 12.89
CA GLY A 124 -2.41 19.26 12.83
C GLY A 124 -3.61 18.95 11.93
N GLY A 125 -3.66 17.75 11.35
CA GLY A 125 -4.78 17.24 10.57
C GLY A 125 -5.79 16.43 11.38
N SER A 126 -6.68 15.74 10.67
CA SER A 126 -7.69 14.84 11.23
C SER A 126 -7.77 13.53 10.44
N CYS A 127 -8.35 12.50 11.05
CA CYS A 127 -8.67 11.24 10.39
C CYS A 127 -9.93 10.64 11.00
N ASN A 128 -10.91 10.32 10.17
CA ASN A 128 -12.20 9.76 10.56
C ASN A 128 -12.48 8.48 9.75
N ASN A 129 -12.84 7.40 10.43
CA ASN A 129 -13.40 6.22 9.79
C ASN A 129 -14.87 6.50 9.44
N LEU A 130 -15.21 6.40 8.15
CA LEU A 130 -16.57 6.65 7.62
C LEU A 130 -17.38 5.37 7.42
N GLY A 131 -16.83 4.22 7.79
CA GLY A 131 -17.49 2.92 7.70
C GLY A 131 -17.12 2.13 6.45
N SER A 132 -17.86 1.04 6.24
CA SER A 132 -17.59 0.11 5.15
C SER A 132 -18.24 0.55 3.84
N GLU A 133 -17.50 0.45 2.74
CA GLU A 133 -18.00 0.66 1.38
C GLU A 133 -17.48 -0.45 0.46
N THR A 134 -18.14 -0.64 -0.68
CA THR A 134 -17.67 -1.55 -1.73
C THR A 134 -17.04 -0.75 -2.86
N VAL A 135 -15.79 -1.05 -3.20
CA VAL A 135 -15.07 -0.44 -4.34
C VAL A 135 -14.60 -1.57 -5.25
N ASN A 136 -14.98 -1.52 -6.53
CA ASN A 136 -14.60 -2.51 -7.55
C ASN A 136 -14.89 -3.97 -7.11
N GLY A 137 -16.02 -4.18 -6.43
CA GLY A 137 -16.44 -5.49 -5.92
C GLY A 137 -15.72 -5.95 -4.64
N ARG A 138 -14.85 -5.12 -4.06
CA ARG A 138 -14.06 -5.46 -2.87
C ARG A 138 -14.57 -4.75 -1.62
N SER A 139 -14.49 -5.41 -0.46
CA SER A 139 -14.91 -4.85 0.83
C SER A 139 -13.83 -3.91 1.36
N THR A 140 -14.19 -2.64 1.54
CA THR A 140 -13.29 -1.59 2.00
C THR A 140 -13.78 -0.91 3.26
N VAL A 141 -12.88 -0.21 3.94
CA VAL A 141 -13.21 0.83 4.92
C VAL A 141 -12.82 2.18 4.32
N LYS A 142 -13.77 3.11 4.31
CA LYS A 142 -13.52 4.48 3.88
C LYS A 142 -13.05 5.32 5.04
N PHE A 143 -12.00 6.09 4.80
CA PHE A 143 -11.46 7.07 5.73
C PHE A 143 -11.50 8.45 5.08
N GLN A 144 -11.78 9.46 5.88
CA GLN A 144 -11.61 10.87 5.53
C GLN A 144 -10.49 11.43 6.40
N GLY A 145 -9.55 12.15 5.78
CA GLY A 145 -8.52 12.88 6.51
C GLY A 145 -8.44 14.33 6.07
N THR A 146 -7.89 15.17 6.95
CA THR A 146 -7.49 16.54 6.60
C THR A 146 -6.00 16.73 6.84
N ASP A 147 -5.33 17.47 5.97
CA ASP A 147 -3.95 17.92 6.22
C ASP A 147 -3.91 19.14 7.17
N ALA A 148 -2.70 19.63 7.48
CA ALA A 148 -2.49 20.81 8.32
C ALA A 148 -3.10 22.11 7.74
N ASN A 149 -3.37 22.14 6.43
CA ASN A 149 -3.97 23.28 5.74
C ASN A 149 -5.50 23.17 5.64
N GLY A 150 -6.09 22.10 6.20
CA GLY A 150 -7.52 21.81 6.11
C GLY A 150 -7.97 21.20 4.79
N ASN A 151 -7.05 20.83 3.88
CA ASN A 151 -7.43 20.12 2.67
C ASN A 151 -7.93 18.73 3.04
N THR A 152 -9.10 18.36 2.51
CA THR A 152 -9.74 17.07 2.79
C THR A 152 -9.43 16.06 1.70
N GLY A 153 -9.08 14.84 2.09
CA GLY A 153 -8.91 13.68 1.22
C GLY A 153 -9.65 12.45 1.75
N TYR A 154 -9.88 11.49 0.86
CA TYR A 154 -10.54 10.24 1.14
C TYR A 154 -9.68 9.07 0.68
N ALA A 155 -9.66 8.00 1.46
CA ALA A 155 -8.96 6.77 1.13
C ALA A 155 -9.86 5.56 1.44
N TRP A 156 -9.83 4.55 0.57
CA TRP A 156 -10.55 3.30 0.76
C TRP A 156 -9.56 2.17 0.95
N MET A 157 -9.54 1.61 2.15
CA MET A 157 -8.65 0.52 2.53
C MET A 157 -9.32 -0.81 2.27
N ASP A 158 -8.72 -1.67 1.44
CA ASP A 158 -9.19 -3.03 1.24
C ASP A 158 -8.89 -3.89 2.47
N LYS A 159 -9.91 -4.57 3.00
CA LYS A 159 -9.78 -5.36 4.23
C LYS A 159 -8.98 -6.64 4.05
N LYS A 160 -8.91 -7.18 2.84
CA LYS A 160 -8.30 -8.50 2.56
C LYS A 160 -6.81 -8.38 2.25
N ILE A 161 -6.44 -7.45 1.36
CA ILE A 161 -5.02 -7.19 1.03
C ILE A 161 -4.38 -6.14 1.94
N ALA A 162 -5.17 -5.51 2.82
CA ALA A 162 -4.73 -4.46 3.75
C ALA A 162 -3.92 -3.37 3.04
N PHE A 163 -4.50 -2.84 1.95
CA PHE A 163 -3.88 -1.86 1.07
C PHE A 163 -4.93 -0.85 0.57
N PRO A 164 -4.60 0.45 0.42
CA PRO A 164 -5.54 1.43 -0.11
C PRO A 164 -5.78 1.18 -1.61
N ILE A 165 -7.03 0.97 -1.99
CA ILE A 165 -7.42 0.65 -3.39
C ILE A 165 -8.08 1.82 -4.10
N LYS A 166 -8.34 2.91 -3.39
CA LYS A 166 -8.81 4.17 -3.97
C LYS A 166 -8.38 5.32 -3.10
N TRP A 167 -8.10 6.43 -3.75
CA TRP A 167 -7.88 7.71 -3.08
C TRP A 167 -8.44 8.85 -3.91
N GLN A 168 -8.88 9.90 -3.22
CA GLN A 168 -9.47 11.07 -3.84
C GLN A 168 -9.33 12.29 -2.94
N ASP A 169 -8.81 13.38 -3.50
CA ASP A 169 -8.92 14.72 -2.93
C ASP A 169 -9.40 15.72 -4.00
N LYS A 170 -9.26 17.02 -3.74
CA LYS A 170 -9.67 18.07 -4.68
C LYS A 170 -8.81 18.14 -5.94
N ASP A 171 -7.54 17.74 -5.86
CA ASP A 171 -6.54 17.92 -6.91
C ASP A 171 -6.26 16.63 -7.69
N SER A 172 -6.49 15.48 -7.07
CA SER A 172 -6.07 14.20 -7.62
C SER A 172 -6.89 13.02 -7.11
N SER A 173 -6.94 11.97 -7.92
CA SER A 173 -7.62 10.73 -7.61
C SER A 173 -6.94 9.57 -8.31
N TRP A 174 -6.90 8.41 -7.65
CA TRP A 174 -6.43 7.18 -8.27
C TRP A 174 -7.19 5.97 -7.74
N GLU A 175 -7.19 4.90 -8.53
CA GLU A 175 -7.71 3.59 -8.12
C GLU A 175 -6.70 2.49 -8.39
N LEU A 176 -6.66 1.50 -7.51
CA LEU A 176 -6.02 0.23 -7.76
C LEU A 176 -6.99 -0.68 -8.50
N GLN A 177 -6.62 -1.04 -9.72
CA GLN A 177 -7.39 -1.88 -10.62
C GLN A 177 -6.62 -3.17 -10.92
N ASN A 178 -7.30 -4.12 -11.58
CA ASN A 178 -6.71 -5.39 -12.02
C ASN A 178 -5.98 -6.14 -10.89
N ILE A 179 -6.59 -6.15 -9.69
CA ILE A 179 -6.01 -6.78 -8.50
C ILE A 179 -6.03 -8.30 -8.69
N ASN A 180 -4.85 -8.92 -8.69
CA ASN A 180 -4.68 -10.36 -8.72
C ASN A 180 -4.03 -10.81 -7.41
N GLU A 181 -4.80 -11.49 -6.57
CA GLU A 181 -4.34 -12.02 -5.29
C GLU A 181 -3.52 -13.31 -5.50
N GLY A 182 -2.42 -13.45 -4.77
CA GLY A 182 -1.51 -14.59 -4.87
C GLY A 182 -0.04 -14.21 -4.71
N SER A 183 0.80 -15.23 -4.47
CA SER A 183 2.23 -15.07 -4.25
C SER A 183 2.91 -14.33 -5.40
N GLN A 184 3.78 -13.39 -5.06
CA GLN A 184 4.60 -12.69 -6.04
C GLN A 184 6.01 -13.31 -6.13
N PRO A 185 6.60 -13.45 -7.33
CA PRO A 185 7.96 -13.99 -7.46
C PRO A 185 8.97 -13.17 -6.66
N ALA A 186 9.79 -13.84 -5.85
CA ALA A 186 10.79 -13.18 -5.01
C ALA A 186 11.77 -12.31 -5.82
N SER A 187 12.12 -12.74 -7.04
CA SER A 187 13.00 -12.03 -7.96
C SER A 187 12.51 -10.63 -8.35
N LEU A 188 11.20 -10.35 -8.26
CA LEU A 188 10.67 -9.00 -8.49
C LEU A 188 11.20 -8.01 -7.45
N PHE A 189 11.52 -8.46 -6.24
CA PHE A 189 11.88 -7.57 -5.13
C PHE A 189 13.38 -7.53 -4.83
N GLU A 190 14.19 -8.16 -5.68
CA GLU A 190 15.64 -8.17 -5.55
C GLU A 190 16.28 -7.18 -6.54
N ILE A 191 17.46 -6.67 -6.17
CA ILE A 191 18.29 -5.91 -7.10
C ILE A 191 18.86 -6.88 -8.14
N PRO A 192 18.66 -6.65 -9.45
CA PRO A 192 19.16 -7.60 -10.45
C PRO A 192 20.68 -7.69 -10.46
N ALA A 193 21.20 -8.86 -10.83
CA ALA A 193 22.64 -9.12 -10.87
C ALA A 193 23.39 -8.14 -11.78
N GLY A 194 24.53 -7.64 -11.30
CA GLY A 194 25.39 -6.71 -12.01
C GLY A 194 24.94 -5.25 -11.97
N TYR A 195 23.93 -4.91 -11.14
CA TYR A 195 23.56 -3.52 -10.92
C TYR A 195 24.52 -2.84 -9.95
N GLN A 196 24.88 -1.60 -10.25
CA GLN A 196 25.76 -0.81 -9.40
C GLN A 196 24.96 0.10 -8.48
N LYS A 197 25.34 0.15 -7.19
CA LYS A 197 24.79 1.13 -6.25
C LYS A 197 25.34 2.50 -6.62
N PHE A 198 24.48 3.43 -6.98
CA PHE A 198 24.84 4.82 -7.14
C PHE A 198 24.84 5.49 -5.76
N GLN A 199 26.01 5.93 -5.33
CA GLN A 199 26.15 6.74 -4.11
C GLN A 199 25.99 8.20 -4.49
N MET A 200 24.94 8.85 -3.98
CA MET A 200 24.80 10.30 -4.17
C MET A 200 25.96 11.02 -3.47
N PRO A 201 26.64 11.97 -4.14
CA PRO A 201 27.63 12.82 -3.49
C PRO A 201 27.00 13.55 -2.30
N ALA A 202 27.70 13.64 -1.16
CA ALA A 202 27.19 14.20 0.09
C ALA A 202 26.57 15.60 -0.05
N GLY A 203 27.04 16.41 -1.00
CA GLY A 203 26.49 17.75 -1.28
C GLY A 203 25.08 17.76 -1.89
N MET A 204 24.65 16.69 -2.57
CA MET A 204 23.31 16.60 -3.17
C MET A 204 22.23 16.06 -2.24
N GLN A 205 22.61 15.31 -1.18
CA GLN A 205 21.66 14.82 -0.17
C GLN A 205 21.03 15.95 0.65
N ASN A 206 21.78 17.02 0.93
CA ASN A 206 21.29 18.16 1.70
C ASN A 206 20.32 19.07 0.92
N MET A 207 20.27 19.00 -0.41
CA MET A 207 19.34 19.79 -1.22
C MET A 207 17.94 19.16 -1.33
N GLN A 208 17.78 17.88 -0.97
CA GLN A 208 16.50 17.17 -1.02
C GLN A 208 15.74 17.16 0.31
N ARG A 209 16.33 17.68 1.40
CA ARG A 209 15.59 17.93 2.64
C ARG A 209 14.81 19.24 2.47
N PRO A 210 13.46 19.24 2.55
CA PRO A 210 12.75 20.49 2.73
C PRO A 210 13.26 21.13 4.02
N GLN A 211 13.52 22.44 3.98
CA GLN A 211 13.73 23.23 5.20
C GLN A 211 12.43 23.30 6.00
#